data_AF-A0A2D6U0F6-F1
#
_entry.id   AF-A0A2D6U0F6-F1
#
_cell.length_a   1.000
_cell.length_b   1.000
_cell.length_c   1.000
_cell.angle_alpha   90.00
_cell.angle_beta   90.00
_cell.angle_gamma   90.00
#
_symmetry.space_group_name_H-M   'P 1'
#
loop_
_entity.id
_entity.type
_entity.pdbx_description
1 polymer ?
#
loop_
_entity_poly.entity_id
_entity_poly.type
_entity_poly.pdbx_seq_one_letter_code
_entity_poly.pdbx_strand_id
1 'polypeptide(L)'
;MVLDYIFVLAVIGFLLSLYFYFVGRRLLVDRNYRAGCDLSEGVSCTKVASSDYSKMFGFSNALIGIGFYLIVLLLAWFSIYNWLFWLELFASLFSVYLIYLMFRIRLLCVVCVGIHVVNFLLLWLSYVRVFG
;
A
#
# COMPACT_ATOMS: atom_id res chain seq x y z
N MET A 1 21.65 -13.09 8.57
CA MET A 1 22.18 -11.73 8.84
C MET A 1 22.19 -10.82 7.61
N VAL A 2 21.72 -11.28 6.45
CA VAL A 2 21.46 -10.41 5.30
C VAL A 2 20.05 -9.85 5.49
N LEU A 3 19.87 -8.54 5.36
CA LEU A 3 18.54 -7.91 5.23
C LEU A 3 17.77 -8.69 4.16
N ASP A 4 16.76 -9.46 4.55
CA ASP A 4 15.85 -10.06 3.59
C ASP A 4 15.23 -8.91 2.79
N TYR A 5 15.32 -8.94 1.46
CA TYR A 5 14.72 -7.92 0.59
C TYR A 5 13.24 -7.67 0.92
N ILE A 6 12.56 -8.68 1.48
CA ILE A 6 11.22 -8.62 2.07
C ILE A 6 11.13 -7.52 3.15
N PHE A 7 12.08 -7.46 4.08
CA PHE A 7 12.09 -6.47 5.15
C PHE A 7 12.23 -5.05 4.58
N VAL A 8 13.13 -4.84 3.63
CA VAL A 8 13.34 -3.54 2.98
C VAL A 8 12.07 -3.09 2.25
N LEU A 9 11.47 -3.97 1.47
CA LEU A 9 10.22 -3.69 0.76
C LEU A 9 9.06 -3.41 1.72
N ALA A 10 8.97 -4.14 2.82
CA ALA A 10 7.95 -3.90 3.85
C ALA A 10 8.12 -2.54 4.53
N VAL A 11 9.35 -2.09 4.79
CA VAL A 11 9.62 -0.72 5.27
C VAL A 11 9.20 0.32 4.24
N ILE A 12 9.51 0.11 2.95
CA ILE A 12 9.09 1.02 1.87
C ILE A 12 7.56 1.11 1.80
N GLY A 13 6.87 -0.03 1.81
CA GLY A 13 5.41 -0.10 1.81
C GLY A 13 4.78 0.59 3.02
N PHE A 14 5.37 0.40 4.21
CA PHE A 14 4.96 1.08 5.43
C PHE A 14 5.07 2.61 5.31
N LEU A 15 6.21 3.11 4.82
CA LEU A 15 6.43 4.55 4.62
C LEU A 15 5.47 5.15 3.58
N LEU A 16 5.21 4.43 2.47
CA LEU A 16 4.23 4.86 1.47
C LEU A 16 2.82 4.93 2.07
N SER A 17 2.43 3.95 2.88
CA SER A 17 1.13 3.91 3.56
C SER A 17 0.99 5.03 4.59
N LEU A 18 2.06 5.33 5.35
CA LEU A 18 2.12 6.47 6.27
C LEU A 18 1.97 7.80 5.52
N TYR A 19 2.66 7.97 4.40
CA TYR A 19 2.55 9.17 3.60
C TYR A 19 1.12 9.34 3.05
N PHE A 20 0.51 8.28 2.52
CA PHE A 20 -0.87 8.35 2.03
C PHE A 20 -1.87 8.64 3.16
N TYR A 21 -1.64 8.08 4.36
CA TYR A 21 -2.43 8.40 5.55
C TYR A 21 -2.29 9.88 5.93
N PHE A 22 -1.07 10.43 5.91
CA PHE A 22 -0.81 11.85 6.18
C PHE A 22 -1.55 12.76 5.20
N VAL A 23 -1.53 12.45 3.90
CA VAL A 23 -2.30 13.18 2.88
C VAL A 23 -3.79 13.19 3.23
N GLY A 24 -4.35 12.01 3.54
CA GLY A 24 -5.75 11.90 3.97
C GLY A 24 -6.07 12.70 5.24
N ARG A 25 -5.17 12.69 6.23
CA ARG A 25 -5.33 13.47 7.47
C ARG A 25 -5.26 14.97 7.22
N ARG A 26 -4.36 15.44 6.37
CA ARG A 26 -4.25 16.86 6.01
C ARG A 26 -5.51 17.34 5.31
N LEU A 27 -6.08 16.54 4.41
CA LEU A 27 -7.36 16.84 3.75
C LEU A 27 -8.56 16.97 4.70
N LEU A 28 -8.54 16.26 5.85
CA LEU A 28 -9.59 16.41 6.87
C LEU A 28 -9.48 17.75 7.61
N VAL A 29 -8.27 18.30 7.75
CA VAL A 29 -8.00 19.56 8.44
C VAL A 29 -8.16 20.75 7.49
N ASP A 30 -7.65 20.64 6.27
CA ASP A 30 -7.71 21.65 5.24
C ASP A 30 -8.18 21.03 3.91
N ARG A 31 -9.39 21.38 3.49
CA ARG A 31 -10.00 20.90 2.25
C ARG A 31 -9.30 21.40 0.99
N ASN A 32 -8.50 22.47 1.09
CA ASN A 32 -7.72 23.03 -0.01
C ASN A 32 -6.30 22.44 -0.09
N TYR A 33 -5.94 21.52 0.83
CA TYR A 33 -4.64 20.87 0.82
C TYR A 33 -4.38 20.14 -0.50
N ARG A 34 -3.15 20.28 -1.01
CA ARG A 34 -2.64 19.54 -2.17
C ARG A 34 -1.37 18.79 -1.78
N ALA A 35 -1.36 17.50 -2.06
CA ALA A 35 -0.22 16.62 -1.81
C ALA A 35 0.93 16.93 -2.77
N GLY A 36 2.18 16.79 -2.31
CA GLY A 36 3.37 16.97 -3.15
C GLY A 36 3.49 15.96 -4.29
N CYS A 37 2.74 14.86 -4.24
CA CYS A 37 2.67 13.85 -5.29
C CYS A 37 1.52 14.08 -6.30
N ASP A 38 0.86 15.23 -6.26
CA ASP A 38 -0.06 15.65 -7.31
C ASP A 38 0.74 16.18 -8.51
N LEU A 39 0.82 15.39 -9.58
CA LEU A 39 1.60 15.70 -10.77
C LEU A 39 0.75 16.34 -11.89
N SER A 40 -0.51 15.93 -11.99
CA SER A 40 -1.45 16.44 -12.99
C SER A 40 -2.90 16.19 -12.56
N GLU A 41 -3.89 16.66 -13.33
CA GLU A 41 -5.29 16.44 -12.99
C GLU A 41 -5.70 14.96 -12.94
N GLY A 42 -5.08 14.12 -13.79
CA GLY A 42 -5.29 12.68 -13.84
C GLY A 42 -4.35 11.89 -12.93
N VAL A 43 -3.31 12.52 -12.37
CA VAL A 43 -2.31 11.91 -11.48
C VAL A 43 -2.28 12.68 -10.17
N SER A 44 -3.17 12.34 -9.24
CA SER A 44 -3.34 13.05 -7.97
C SER A 44 -3.63 12.12 -6.80
N CYS A 45 -2.72 12.12 -5.83
CA CYS A 45 -2.90 11.46 -4.54
C CYS A 45 -4.04 12.11 -3.74
N THR A 46 -4.16 13.44 -3.82
CA THR A 46 -5.19 14.21 -3.11
C THR A 46 -6.59 13.78 -3.56
N LYS A 47 -6.83 13.73 -4.87
CA LYS A 47 -8.13 13.30 -5.42
C LYS A 47 -8.46 11.86 -5.03
N VAL A 48 -7.48 10.94 -5.09
CA VAL A 48 -7.67 9.55 -4.67
C VAL A 48 -7.97 9.47 -3.17
N ALA A 49 -7.24 10.20 -2.33
CA ALA A 49 -7.45 10.23 -0.88
C ALA A 49 -8.80 10.86 -0.48
N SER A 50 -9.36 11.77 -1.29
CA SER A 50 -10.69 12.34 -1.07
C SER A 50 -11.85 11.49 -1.59
N SER A 51 -11.56 10.46 -2.41
CA SER A 51 -12.58 9.61 -3.02
C SER A 51 -13.24 8.67 -2.01
N ASP A 52 -14.45 8.20 -2.33
CA ASP A 52 -15.15 7.19 -1.53
C ASP A 52 -14.37 5.86 -1.44
N TYR A 53 -13.51 5.61 -2.42
CA TYR A 53 -12.64 4.43 -2.49
C TYR A 53 -11.41 4.52 -1.58
N SER A 54 -11.17 5.65 -0.90
CA SER A 54 -10.10 5.81 0.08
C SER A 54 -10.37 5.06 1.40
N LYS A 55 -11.59 4.53 1.56
CA LYS A 55 -12.04 3.77 2.71
C LYS A 55 -12.63 2.43 2.29
N MET A 56 -12.44 1.42 3.12
CA MET A 56 -13.04 0.11 2.96
C MET A 56 -13.59 -0.35 4.31
N PHE A 57 -14.83 -0.84 4.32
CA PHE A 57 -15.56 -1.25 5.54
C PHE A 57 -15.55 -0.18 6.66
N GLY A 58 -15.56 1.10 6.28
CA GLY A 58 -15.49 2.23 7.22
C GLY A 58 -14.08 2.62 7.68
N PHE A 59 -13.05 1.82 7.37
CA PHE A 59 -11.65 2.08 7.72
C PHE A 59 -10.90 2.72 6.56
N SER A 60 -9.94 3.61 6.85
CA SER A 60 -9.07 4.16 5.82
C SER A 60 -8.17 3.07 5.24
N ASN A 61 -8.08 2.97 3.91
CA ASN A 61 -7.18 2.03 3.25
C ASN A 61 -5.72 2.27 3.65
N ALA A 62 -5.35 3.53 3.91
CA ALA A 62 -4.02 3.89 4.38
C ALA A 62 -3.73 3.28 5.77
N LEU A 63 -4.72 3.30 6.67
CA LEU A 63 -4.59 2.73 8.01
C LEU A 63 -4.52 1.20 7.96
N ILE A 64 -5.31 0.57 7.08
CA ILE A 64 -5.22 -0.86 6.80
C ILE A 64 -3.81 -1.20 6.29
N GLY A 65 -3.28 -0.42 5.35
CA GLY A 65 -1.92 -0.59 4.81
C GLY A 65 -0.84 -0.49 5.89
N ILE A 66 -0.93 0.52 6.77
CA ILE A 66 0.00 0.66 7.91
C ILE A 66 -0.01 -0.60 8.79
N GLY A 67 -1.20 -1.06 9.18
CA GLY A 67 -1.33 -2.28 10.00
C GLY A 67 -0.80 -3.53 9.29
N PHE A 68 -1.11 -3.66 8.00
CA PHE A 68 -0.62 -4.73 7.14
C PHE A 68 0.91 -4.77 7.11
N TYR A 69 1.59 -3.68 6.78
CA TYR A 69 3.05 -3.68 6.70
C TYR A 69 3.73 -3.87 8.05
N LEU A 70 3.12 -3.44 9.17
CA LEU A 70 3.63 -3.78 10.51
C LEU A 70 3.60 -5.29 10.77
N ILE A 71 2.52 -5.97 10.36
CA ILE A 71 2.43 -7.43 10.45
C ILE A 71 3.47 -8.10 9.55
N VAL A 72 3.64 -7.63 8.30
CA VAL A 72 4.65 -8.15 7.38
C VAL A 72 6.07 -7.98 7.96
N LEU A 73 6.40 -6.82 8.51
CA LEU A 73 7.69 -6.57 9.18
C LEU A 73 7.91 -7.54 10.36
N LEU A 74 6.89 -7.78 11.17
CA LEU A 74 6.95 -8.72 12.29
C LEU A 74 7.19 -10.16 11.80
N LEU A 75 6.43 -10.61 10.80
CA LEU A 75 6.57 -11.96 10.24
C LEU A 75 7.93 -12.14 9.57
N ALA A 76 8.44 -11.13 8.87
CA ALA A 76 9.77 -11.13 8.27
C ALA A 76 10.87 -11.21 9.35
N TRP A 77 10.73 -10.44 10.44
CA TRP A 77 11.67 -10.46 11.57
C TRP A 77 11.79 -11.85 12.22
N PHE A 78 10.67 -12.53 12.41
CA PHE A 78 10.63 -13.90 12.95
C PHE A 78 10.80 -15.00 11.89
N SER A 79 11.06 -14.64 10.63
CA SER A 79 11.25 -15.60 9.52
C SER A 79 10.05 -16.55 9.29
N ILE A 80 8.83 -16.08 9.52
CA ILE A 80 7.58 -16.87 9.39
C ILE A 80 7.01 -16.72 7.97
N TYR A 81 7.72 -17.25 6.97
CA TYR A 81 7.42 -16.97 5.55
C TYR A 81 6.15 -17.63 5.01
N ASN A 82 5.70 -18.77 5.57
CA ASN A 82 4.46 -19.43 5.13
C ASN A 82 3.23 -18.54 5.34
N TRP A 83 3.11 -17.92 6.52
CA TRP A 83 2.02 -17.00 6.83
C TRP A 83 2.15 -15.68 6.05
N LEU A 84 3.39 -15.21 5.85
CA LEU A 84 3.67 -14.04 5.05
C LEU A 84 3.17 -14.23 3.60
N PHE A 85 3.46 -15.37 2.97
CA PHE A 85 2.99 -15.67 1.61
C PHE A 85 1.46 -15.59 1.48
N TRP A 86 0.71 -16.24 2.38
CA TRP A 86 -0.75 -16.19 2.34
C TRP A 86 -1.29 -14.77 2.55
N LEU A 87 -0.69 -14.02 3.47
CA LEU A 87 -1.06 -12.63 3.72
C LEU A 87 -0.82 -11.74 2.48
N GLU A 88 0.34 -11.88 1.84
CA GLU A 88 0.70 -11.17 0.61
C GLU A 88 -0.18 -11.54 -0.58
N LEU A 89 -0.62 -12.81 -0.67
CA LEU A 89 -1.55 -13.26 -1.71
C LEU A 89 -2.88 -12.51 -1.60
N PHE A 90 -3.45 -12.43 -0.39
CA PHE A 90 -4.68 -11.67 -0.15
C PHE A 90 -4.49 -10.17 -0.42
N ALA A 91 -3.38 -9.59 0.02
CA ALA A 91 -3.07 -8.18 -0.22
C ALA A 91 -2.89 -7.85 -1.71
N SER A 92 -2.30 -8.78 -2.48
CA SER A 92 -2.11 -8.65 -3.93
C SER A 92 -3.45 -8.77 -4.68
N LEU A 93 -4.32 -9.70 -4.30
CA LEU A 93 -5.68 -9.77 -4.83
C LEU A 93 -6.47 -8.49 -4.56
N PHE A 94 -6.36 -7.95 -3.34
CA PHE A 94 -6.96 -6.67 -3.00
C PHE A 94 -6.34 -5.50 -3.79
N SER A 95 -5.03 -5.54 -4.05
CA SER A 95 -4.34 -4.56 -4.89
C SER A 95 -4.88 -4.56 -6.31
N VAL A 96 -5.15 -5.73 -6.91
CA VAL A 96 -5.78 -5.83 -8.24
C VAL A 96 -7.16 -5.15 -8.25
N TYR A 97 -7.97 -5.34 -7.19
CA TYR A 97 -9.26 -4.66 -7.06
C TYR A 97 -9.12 -3.13 -6.98
N LEU A 98 -8.17 -2.62 -6.19
CA LEU A 98 -7.92 -1.18 -6.09
C LEU A 98 -7.38 -0.58 -7.40
N ILE A 99 -6.50 -1.30 -8.11
CA ILE A 99 -6.02 -0.91 -9.44
C ILE A 99 -7.20 -0.79 -10.42
N TYR A 100 -8.10 -1.76 -10.43
CA TYR A 100 -9.32 -1.69 -11.24
C TYR A 100 -10.15 -0.43 -10.92
N LEU A 101 -10.31 -0.11 -9.63
CA LEU A 101 -11.01 1.12 -9.23
C LEU A 101 -10.29 2.39 -9.71
N MET A 102 -8.96 2.46 -9.63
CA MET A 102 -8.17 3.59 -10.12
C MET A 102 -8.42 3.85 -11.61
N PHE A 103 -8.44 2.80 -12.43
CA PHE A 103 -8.78 2.92 -13.85
C PHE A 103 -10.24 3.33 -14.07
N ARG A 104 -11.17 2.78 -13.27
CA ARG A 104 -12.61 3.08 -13.37
C ARG A 104 -12.92 4.55 -13.04
N ILE A 105 -12.23 5.15 -12.08
CA ILE A 105 -12.39 6.58 -11.73
C ILE A 105 -11.48 7.52 -12.52
N ARG A 106 -10.59 6.98 -13.37
CA ARG A 106 -9.61 7.73 -14.17
C ARG A 106 -8.69 8.62 -13.33
N LEU A 107 -8.31 8.16 -12.14
CA LEU A 107 -7.37 8.85 -11.25
C LEU A 107 -6.23 7.90 -10.90
N LEU A 108 -5.01 8.30 -11.25
CA LEU A 108 -3.79 7.61 -10.89
C LEU A 108 -3.18 8.28 -9.65
N CYS A 109 -2.61 7.47 -8.77
CA CYS A 109 -1.89 7.91 -7.60
C CYS A 109 -0.55 7.20 -7.57
N VAL A 110 0.54 7.96 -7.70
CA VAL A 110 1.91 7.41 -7.76
C VAL A 110 2.24 6.62 -6.49
N VAL A 111 1.75 7.08 -5.33
CA VAL A 111 1.95 6.40 -4.04
C VAL A 111 1.20 5.06 -4.01
N CYS A 112 -0.06 5.01 -4.46
CA CYS A 112 -0.82 3.77 -4.54
C CYS A 112 -0.17 2.78 -5.51
N VAL A 113 0.27 3.25 -6.69
CA VAL A 113 1.04 2.42 -7.63
C VAL A 113 2.29 1.86 -6.97
N GLY A 114 3.04 2.67 -6.22
CA GLY A 114 4.18 2.21 -5.44
C GLY A 114 3.83 1.10 -4.45
N ILE A 115 2.74 1.26 -3.68
CA ILE A 115 2.23 0.25 -2.75
C ILE A 115 1.88 -1.06 -3.49
N HIS A 116 1.20 -0.97 -4.64
CA HIS A 116 0.86 -2.15 -5.44
C HIS A 116 2.10 -2.87 -5.96
N VAL A 117 3.10 -2.14 -6.45
CA VAL A 117 4.37 -2.72 -6.88
C VAL A 117 5.06 -3.42 -5.71
N VAL A 118 5.11 -2.79 -4.54
CA VAL A 118 5.67 -3.40 -3.32
C VAL A 118 4.96 -4.71 -2.97
N ASN A 119 3.62 -4.74 -2.99
CA ASN A 119 2.85 -5.95 -2.67
C ASN A 119 3.15 -7.10 -3.66
N PHE A 120 3.22 -6.82 -4.97
CA PHE A 120 3.55 -7.85 -5.95
C PHE A 120 4.98 -8.37 -5.80
N LEU A 121 5.94 -7.49 -5.46
CA LEU A 121 7.33 -7.91 -5.18
C LEU A 121 7.42 -8.76 -3.90
N LEU A 122 6.69 -8.39 -2.84
CA LEU A 122 6.62 -9.16 -1.60
C LEU A 122 5.97 -10.54 -1.82
N LEU A 123 4.90 -10.61 -2.61
CA LEU A 123 4.30 -11.88 -3.01
C LEU A 123 5.30 -12.76 -3.78
N TRP A 124 6.03 -12.18 -4.74
CA TRP A 124 7.05 -12.93 -5.49
C TRP A 124 8.16 -13.46 -4.59
N LEU A 125 8.74 -12.60 -3.75
CA LEU A 125 9.84 -13.00 -2.87
C LEU A 125 9.40 -14.02 -1.81
N SER A 126 8.19 -13.87 -1.26
CA SER A 126 7.63 -14.84 -0.31
C SER A 126 7.34 -16.18 -0.98
N TYR A 127 6.86 -16.19 -2.22
CA TYR A 127 6.70 -17.41 -3.02
C TYR A 127 8.04 -18.13 -3.21
N VAL A 128 9.08 -17.42 -3.67
CA VAL A 128 10.42 -17.99 -3.84
C VAL A 128 10.98 -18.51 -2.52
N ARG A 129 10.70 -17.86 -1.39
CA ARG A 129 11.21 -18.28 -0.08
C ARG A 129 10.52 -19.54 0.48
N VAL A 130 9.25 -19.76 0.12
CA VAL A 130 8.44 -20.88 0.61
C VAL A 130 8.55 -22.11 -0.31
N PHE A 131 8.60 -21.90 -1.63
CA PHE A 131 8.52 -22.97 -2.63
C PHE A 131 9.80 -23.17 -3.45
N GLY A 132 10.77 -22.27 -3.35
CA GLY A 132 12.08 -22.37 -4.02
C GLY A 132 13.14 -22.95 -3.09
#